data_AF-A0A8S4D657-F1
#
_entry.id   AF-A0A8S4D657-F1
#
_cell.length_a   1.000
_cell.length_b   1.000
_cell.length_c   1.000
_cell.angle_alpha   90.00
_cell.angle_beta   90.00
_cell.angle_gamma   90.00
#
_symmetry.space_group_name_H-M   'P 1'
#
loop_
_entity.id
_entity.type
_entity.pdbx_description
1 polymer ?
#
loop_
_entity_poly.entity_id
_entity_poly.type
_entity_poly.pdbx_seq_one_letter_code
_entity_poly.pdbx_strand_id
1 'polypeptide(L)'
;MAGFTPNYLNGHNPTQAHAYGREVIREAFLRRRVPPAALDIICASLADNSIKQYEVAFKRWSKFCNDNQIDFYEASIPNVIYFLTKVFNEGTQYGTVNCIRSALSLILGSKISSDDRVQRLFKGFYRLRPPMPKYDSTWDPSIVLDYLSINYPNDLTSLASVTKKTVTLLALVTAHRMQTISKIKILNIDFNNPDHISIKIPDLIKSSRLGASQPNLILPFFVDRPTICPALALKRYLDMTQALRGDIDTLFISIKKPYRPVTAQTLGRWVKDILGESGIDTSMFTAHSARHAATSSAHRHGVNINTIRSTAGWSGSSLSSVPGTVTRVAAVVGGDAQLPCDARPPQRNDSLLLVVWYRDDNPVYSRSPCDARPPQRNDSLLLVVWYRDDNPVYSYDTRVPGPTAHWSEEAMSERARWLGSPTSALLVRSVEARDRAIYRCRVDFQVSPTRNYRIALDVIGNLANAFEGATFAAHKFCMDIPSRLEDLRRSSAAEEMLSMFNVISIRRASARKLDPPYPVGINTKVRSRAAARA
;
A
#
# COMPACT_ATOMS: atom_id res chain seq x y z
N MET A 1 18.16 -55.81 -19.24
CA MET A 1 18.10 -54.48 -19.90
C MET A 1 16.89 -54.46 -20.81
N ALA A 2 16.05 -53.43 -20.76
CA ALA A 2 14.96 -53.21 -21.72
C ALA A 2 14.69 -51.70 -21.77
N GLY A 3 14.92 -51.06 -22.92
CA GLY A 3 14.70 -49.63 -23.09
C GLY A 3 13.31 -49.35 -23.68
N PHE A 4 12.57 -48.42 -23.08
CA PHE A 4 11.32 -47.91 -23.65
C PHE A 4 11.55 -46.53 -24.27
N THR A 5 11.57 -46.48 -25.61
CA THR A 5 11.47 -45.24 -26.39
C THR A 5 10.01 -44.96 -26.72
N PRO A 6 9.43 -43.80 -26.35
CA PRO A 6 8.10 -43.42 -26.81
C PRO A 6 8.13 -43.04 -28.29
N ASN A 7 7.31 -43.70 -29.12
CA ASN A 7 7.17 -43.32 -30.53
C ASN A 7 6.42 -42.00 -30.67
N TYR A 8 6.96 -41.08 -31.47
CA TYR A 8 6.18 -40.00 -32.06
C TYR A 8 5.29 -40.56 -33.17
N LEU A 9 3.98 -40.33 -33.09
CA LEU A 9 3.06 -40.50 -34.22
C LEU A 9 2.19 -39.25 -34.37
N ASN A 10 2.01 -38.84 -35.62
CA ASN A 10 1.18 -37.70 -36.02
C ASN A 10 -0.31 -38.07 -36.01
N GLY A 11 -1.18 -37.07 -36.07
CA GLY A 11 -2.49 -37.23 -36.68
C GLY A 11 -3.71 -37.28 -35.75
N HIS A 12 -3.86 -36.30 -34.87
CA HIS A 12 -5.20 -35.91 -34.42
C HIS A 12 -5.46 -34.43 -34.67
N ASN A 13 -6.62 -34.16 -35.27
CA ASN A 13 -7.23 -32.84 -35.37
C ASN A 13 -8.36 -32.85 -34.32
N PRO A 14 -8.16 -32.35 -33.09
CA PRO A 14 -9.18 -32.38 -32.06
C PRO A 14 -10.09 -31.17 -32.23
N THR A 15 -11.40 -31.39 -32.30
CA THR A 15 -12.39 -30.37 -31.95
C THR A 15 -12.24 -30.06 -30.45
N GLN A 16 -11.31 -29.15 -30.13
CA GLN A 16 -10.92 -28.85 -28.75
C GLN A 16 -12.08 -28.20 -27.97
N ALA A 17 -12.88 -29.04 -27.33
CA ALA A 17 -13.67 -28.67 -26.18
C ALA A 17 -12.72 -28.37 -25.00
N HIS A 18 -12.04 -27.20 -25.06
CA HIS A 18 -11.01 -26.82 -24.10
C HIS A 18 -11.55 -26.92 -22.66
N ALA A 19 -10.92 -27.76 -21.84
CA ALA A 19 -11.28 -27.94 -20.45
C ALA A 19 -11.09 -26.61 -19.68
N TYR A 20 -12.21 -26.02 -19.25
CA TYR A 20 -12.24 -24.65 -18.73
C TYR A 20 -11.58 -24.47 -17.36
N GLY A 21 -11.18 -23.24 -17.04
CA GLY A 21 -10.64 -22.88 -15.73
C GLY A 21 -9.17 -23.25 -15.56
N ARG A 22 -8.87 -24.20 -14.66
CA ARG A 22 -7.48 -24.57 -14.31
C ARG A 22 -6.77 -25.33 -15.44
N GLU A 23 -7.47 -26.15 -16.23
CA GLU A 23 -6.79 -27.03 -17.19
C GLU A 23 -6.19 -26.27 -18.37
N VAL A 24 -6.84 -25.20 -18.85
CA VAL A 24 -6.27 -24.23 -19.81
C VAL A 24 -4.88 -23.73 -19.36
N ILE A 25 -4.70 -23.53 -18.06
CA ILE A 25 -3.46 -23.02 -17.47
C ILE A 25 -2.43 -24.17 -17.38
N ARG A 26 -2.85 -25.37 -16.98
CA ARG A 26 -2.01 -26.57 -16.90
C ARG A 26 -1.43 -26.93 -18.28
N GLU A 27 -2.27 -27.02 -19.31
CA GLU A 27 -1.87 -27.28 -20.70
C GLU A 27 -0.91 -26.19 -21.23
N ALA A 28 -1.19 -24.92 -20.98
CA ALA A 28 -0.30 -23.81 -21.36
C ALA A 28 1.10 -23.88 -20.73
N PHE A 29 1.24 -24.45 -19.53
CA PHE A 29 2.55 -24.67 -18.90
C PHE A 29 3.20 -26.01 -19.30
N LEU A 30 2.41 -27.06 -19.55
CA LEU A 30 2.90 -28.32 -20.15
C LEU A 30 3.57 -28.09 -21.50
N ARG A 31 2.93 -27.33 -22.41
CA ARG A 31 3.53 -26.95 -23.72
C ARG A 31 4.86 -26.21 -23.57
N ARG A 32 5.04 -25.45 -22.48
CA ARG A 32 6.30 -24.78 -22.12
C ARG A 32 7.31 -25.68 -21.40
N ARG A 33 7.10 -27.00 -21.41
CA ARG A 33 7.98 -28.02 -20.81
C ARG A 33 8.12 -27.89 -19.28
N VAL A 34 7.10 -27.38 -18.60
CA VAL A 34 7.04 -27.44 -17.13
C VAL A 34 6.80 -28.90 -16.70
N PRO A 35 7.57 -29.45 -15.74
CA PRO A 35 7.34 -30.79 -15.23
C PRO A 35 5.93 -30.96 -14.64
N PRO A 36 5.20 -32.07 -14.93
CA PRO A 36 3.83 -32.26 -14.45
C PRO A 36 3.65 -32.08 -12.93
N ALA A 37 4.64 -32.50 -12.13
CA ALA A 37 4.64 -32.37 -10.67
C ALA A 37 4.63 -30.91 -10.15
N ALA A 38 4.97 -29.92 -10.99
CA ALA A 38 4.98 -28.50 -10.64
C ALA A 38 3.67 -27.78 -11.00
N LEU A 39 2.78 -28.39 -11.78
CA LEU A 39 1.61 -27.72 -12.36
C LEU A 39 0.63 -27.22 -11.29
N ASP A 40 0.32 -28.04 -10.29
CA ASP A 40 -0.66 -27.67 -9.26
C ASP A 40 -0.14 -26.56 -8.33
N ILE A 41 1.18 -26.52 -8.11
CA ILE A 41 1.87 -25.43 -7.40
C ILE A 41 1.78 -24.13 -8.23
N ILE A 42 1.97 -24.20 -9.55
CA ILE A 42 1.81 -23.04 -10.44
C ILE A 42 0.34 -22.59 -10.49
N CYS A 43 -0.62 -23.50 -10.56
CA CYS A 43 -2.04 -23.14 -10.50
C CYS A 43 -2.44 -22.52 -9.15
N ALA A 44 -1.79 -22.89 -8.05
CA ALA A 44 -1.99 -22.27 -6.73
C ALA A 44 -1.49 -20.81 -6.63
N SER A 45 -0.72 -20.31 -7.62
CA SER A 45 -0.36 -18.88 -7.71
C SER A 45 -1.57 -17.96 -7.97
N LEU A 46 -2.73 -18.52 -8.35
CA LEU A 46 -3.96 -17.78 -8.63
C LEU A 46 -5.07 -18.18 -7.66
N ALA A 47 -5.67 -17.18 -7.00
CA ALA A 47 -6.91 -17.37 -6.25
C ALA A 47 -8.07 -17.75 -7.19
N ASP A 48 -9.02 -18.56 -6.73
CA ASP A 48 -10.09 -19.11 -7.59
C ASP A 48 -11.00 -18.05 -8.22
N ASN A 49 -11.14 -16.88 -7.59
CA ASN A 49 -11.85 -15.74 -8.18
C ASN A 49 -11.11 -15.16 -9.41
N SER A 50 -9.77 -15.21 -9.42
CA SER A 50 -8.97 -14.81 -10.59
C SER A 50 -9.12 -15.85 -11.71
N ILE A 51 -9.14 -17.14 -11.36
CA ILE A 51 -9.35 -18.25 -12.32
C ILE A 51 -10.73 -18.11 -12.98
N LYS A 52 -11.80 -17.88 -12.19
CA LYS A 52 -13.16 -17.61 -12.69
C LYS A 52 -13.25 -16.35 -13.56
N GLN A 53 -12.45 -15.32 -13.28
CA GLN A 53 -12.36 -14.13 -14.14
C GLN A 53 -11.61 -14.40 -15.45
N TYR A 54 -10.56 -15.22 -15.42
CA TYR A 54 -9.79 -15.60 -16.60
C TYR A 54 -10.52 -16.60 -17.49
N GLU A 55 -11.40 -17.45 -16.93
CA GLU A 55 -12.25 -18.36 -17.69
C GLU A 55 -13.12 -17.63 -18.74
N VAL A 56 -13.65 -16.45 -18.40
CA VAL A 56 -14.40 -15.58 -19.34
C VAL A 56 -13.51 -15.07 -20.47
N ALA A 57 -12.25 -14.76 -20.17
CA ALA A 57 -11.26 -14.37 -21.17
C ALA A 57 -10.91 -15.54 -22.10
N PHE A 58 -10.65 -16.73 -21.54
CA PHE A 58 -10.34 -17.94 -22.29
C PHE A 58 -11.51 -18.37 -23.21
N LYS A 59 -12.76 -18.22 -22.76
CA LYS A 59 -13.95 -18.50 -23.59
C LYS A 59 -14.08 -17.54 -24.79
N ARG A 60 -13.86 -16.23 -24.59
CA ARG A 60 -13.81 -15.26 -25.71
C ARG A 60 -12.62 -15.50 -26.65
N TRP A 61 -11.46 -15.87 -26.08
CA TRP A 61 -10.24 -16.16 -26.84
C TRP A 61 -10.35 -17.43 -27.69
N SER A 62 -10.88 -18.53 -27.14
CA SER A 62 -11.13 -19.77 -27.89
C SER A 62 -12.07 -19.55 -29.07
N LYS A 63 -13.20 -18.83 -28.87
CA LYS A 63 -14.06 -18.46 -29.99
C LYS A 63 -13.29 -17.66 -31.05
N PHE A 64 -12.55 -16.62 -30.66
CA PHE A 64 -11.77 -15.84 -31.61
C PHE A 64 -10.71 -16.68 -32.35
N CYS A 65 -10.05 -17.62 -31.68
CA CYS A 65 -9.08 -18.52 -32.29
C CYS A 65 -9.72 -19.41 -33.35
N ASN A 66 -10.88 -20.01 -33.04
CA ASN A 66 -11.65 -20.83 -33.97
C ASN A 66 -12.18 -19.99 -35.15
N ASP A 67 -12.73 -18.80 -34.87
CA ASP A 67 -13.24 -17.85 -35.87
C ASP A 67 -12.15 -17.39 -36.87
N ASN A 68 -10.85 -17.52 -36.55
CA ASN A 68 -9.72 -16.98 -37.32
C ASN A 68 -8.60 -18.00 -37.64
N GLN A 69 -8.80 -19.29 -37.36
CA GLN A 69 -7.83 -20.38 -37.58
C GLN A 69 -6.46 -20.16 -36.89
N ILE A 70 -6.48 -19.74 -35.61
CA ILE A 70 -5.28 -19.45 -34.80
C ILE A 70 -5.12 -20.53 -33.71
N ASP A 71 -3.90 -21.03 -33.46
CA ASP A 71 -3.67 -21.90 -32.28
C ASP A 71 -3.83 -21.10 -30.97
N PHE A 72 -4.58 -21.68 -30.04
CA PHE A 72 -4.98 -21.08 -28.77
C PHE A 72 -3.80 -20.73 -27.85
N TYR A 73 -2.69 -21.46 -27.94
CA TYR A 73 -1.50 -21.38 -27.07
C TYR A 73 -0.27 -20.76 -27.75
N GLU A 74 -0.21 -20.74 -29.08
CA GLU A 74 0.96 -20.27 -29.86
C GLU A 74 0.70 -19.02 -30.72
N ALA A 75 -0.37 -18.26 -30.41
CA ALA A 75 -0.74 -17.07 -31.16
C ALA A 75 0.30 -15.93 -31.13
N SER A 76 0.43 -15.24 -32.27
CA SER A 76 1.33 -14.11 -32.47
C SER A 76 0.86 -12.83 -31.75
N ILE A 77 1.77 -11.87 -31.52
CA ILE A 77 1.41 -10.55 -30.97
C ILE A 77 0.40 -9.80 -31.86
N PRO A 78 0.52 -9.75 -33.21
CA PRO A 78 -0.53 -9.22 -34.09
C PRO A 78 -1.92 -9.82 -33.82
N ASN A 79 -2.01 -11.15 -33.64
CA ASN A 79 -3.28 -11.83 -33.37
C ASN A 79 -3.88 -11.40 -32.02
N VAL A 80 -3.05 -11.26 -30.99
CA VAL A 80 -3.44 -10.75 -29.67
C VAL A 80 -3.89 -9.28 -29.74
N ILE A 81 -3.19 -8.45 -30.52
CA ILE A 81 -3.58 -7.04 -30.75
C ILE A 81 -4.93 -6.96 -31.46
N TYR A 82 -5.14 -7.75 -32.52
CA TYR A 82 -6.40 -7.78 -33.25
C TYR A 82 -7.57 -8.21 -32.36
N PHE A 83 -7.42 -9.27 -31.58
CA PHE A 83 -8.43 -9.71 -30.61
C PHE A 83 -8.74 -8.64 -29.55
N LEU A 84 -7.72 -8.07 -28.90
CA LEU A 84 -7.94 -7.06 -27.86
C LEU A 84 -8.57 -5.78 -28.44
N THR A 85 -8.30 -5.46 -29.70
CA THR A 85 -8.95 -4.37 -30.44
C THR A 85 -10.41 -4.68 -30.73
N LYS A 86 -10.73 -5.88 -31.24
CA LYS A 86 -12.11 -6.35 -31.45
C LYS A 86 -12.92 -6.29 -30.15
N VAL A 87 -12.36 -6.84 -29.06
CA VAL A 87 -12.94 -6.80 -27.71
C VAL A 87 -13.18 -5.37 -27.22
N PHE A 88 -12.27 -4.43 -27.47
CA PHE A 88 -12.47 -3.02 -27.09
C PHE A 88 -13.54 -2.32 -27.95
N ASN A 89 -13.61 -2.62 -29.25
CA ASN A 89 -14.60 -2.06 -30.17
C ASN A 89 -16.02 -2.59 -29.87
N GLU A 90 -16.16 -3.80 -29.35
CA GLU A 90 -17.39 -4.37 -28.74
C GLU A 90 -17.83 -3.63 -27.44
N GLY A 91 -17.38 -2.40 -27.20
CA GLY A 91 -17.75 -1.58 -26.03
C GLY A 91 -17.09 -1.99 -24.70
N THR A 92 -16.23 -3.02 -24.68
CA THR A 92 -15.65 -3.55 -23.43
C THR A 92 -14.84 -2.46 -22.68
N GLN A 93 -15.12 -2.28 -21.39
CA GLN A 93 -14.45 -1.30 -20.54
C GLN A 93 -12.97 -1.63 -20.28
N TYR A 94 -12.12 -0.60 -20.18
CA TYR A 94 -10.65 -0.72 -20.08
C TYR A 94 -10.18 -1.79 -19.07
N GLY A 95 -10.73 -1.79 -17.85
CA GLY A 95 -10.36 -2.75 -16.80
C GLY A 95 -10.64 -4.21 -17.17
N THR A 96 -11.70 -4.47 -17.93
CA THR A 96 -12.06 -5.79 -18.43
C THR A 96 -11.14 -6.22 -19.57
N VAL A 97 -10.79 -5.33 -20.51
CA VAL A 97 -9.81 -5.62 -21.57
C VAL A 97 -8.42 -5.89 -20.95
N ASN A 98 -8.06 -5.18 -19.88
CA ASN A 98 -6.81 -5.41 -19.13
C ASN A 98 -6.81 -6.76 -18.38
N CYS A 99 -7.97 -7.19 -17.86
CA CYS A 99 -8.14 -8.54 -17.29
C CYS A 99 -7.90 -9.61 -18.37
N ILE A 100 -8.50 -9.45 -19.54
CA ILE A 100 -8.33 -10.36 -20.69
C ILE A 100 -6.85 -10.41 -21.14
N ARG A 101 -6.18 -9.25 -21.31
CA ARG A 101 -4.74 -9.18 -21.62
C ARG A 101 -3.88 -9.89 -20.57
N SER A 102 -4.26 -9.83 -19.30
CA SER A 102 -3.54 -10.50 -18.20
C SER A 102 -3.73 -12.03 -18.25
N ALA A 103 -4.96 -12.50 -18.54
CA ALA A 103 -5.25 -13.91 -18.77
C ALA A 103 -4.46 -14.46 -19.98
N LEU A 104 -4.41 -13.73 -21.10
CA LEU A 104 -3.60 -14.11 -22.26
C LEU A 104 -2.10 -14.11 -21.95
N SER A 105 -1.61 -13.15 -21.16
CA SER A 105 -0.19 -13.13 -20.73
C SER A 105 0.20 -14.35 -19.90
N LEU A 106 -0.76 -15.02 -19.25
CA LEU A 106 -0.54 -16.28 -18.54
C LEU A 106 -0.39 -17.46 -19.52
N ILE A 107 -1.31 -17.60 -20.49
CA ILE A 107 -1.40 -18.78 -21.38
C ILE A 107 -0.55 -18.70 -22.66
N LEU A 108 -0.24 -17.50 -23.14
CA LEU A 108 0.66 -17.25 -24.28
C LEU A 108 2.06 -16.79 -23.82
N GLY A 109 2.15 -16.03 -22.72
CA GLY A 109 3.41 -15.73 -22.03
C GLY A 109 3.63 -14.24 -21.71
N SER A 110 4.60 -13.99 -20.83
CA SER A 110 4.89 -12.65 -20.28
C SER A 110 5.24 -11.59 -21.34
N LYS A 111 5.75 -12.01 -22.50
CA LYS A 111 6.06 -11.14 -23.65
C LYS A 111 4.89 -10.24 -24.06
N ILE A 112 3.63 -10.67 -23.90
CA ILE A 112 2.45 -9.83 -24.20
C ILE A 112 2.36 -8.58 -23.29
N SER A 113 2.82 -8.67 -22.04
CA SER A 113 2.78 -7.54 -21.10
C SER A 113 3.94 -6.56 -21.32
N SER A 114 5.08 -7.03 -21.82
CA SER A 114 6.25 -6.21 -22.13
C SER A 114 6.28 -5.69 -23.58
N ASP A 115 5.52 -6.29 -24.50
CA ASP A 115 5.45 -5.85 -25.89
C ASP A 115 5.00 -4.40 -26.02
N ASP A 116 5.79 -3.62 -26.75
CA ASP A 116 5.70 -2.17 -26.77
C ASP A 116 4.45 -1.68 -27.54
N ARG A 117 4.02 -2.45 -28.55
CA ARG A 117 2.79 -2.23 -29.33
C ARG A 117 1.57 -2.53 -28.49
N VAL A 118 1.58 -3.61 -27.71
CA VAL A 118 0.50 -3.92 -26.75
C VAL A 118 0.40 -2.83 -25.67
N GLN A 119 1.52 -2.30 -25.19
CA GLN A 119 1.52 -1.15 -24.28
C GLN A 119 0.97 0.13 -24.95
N ARG A 120 1.29 0.38 -26.23
CA ARG A 120 0.74 1.51 -27.00
C ARG A 120 -0.76 1.37 -27.23
N LEU A 121 -1.24 0.18 -27.58
CA LEU A 121 -2.65 -0.16 -27.70
C LEU A 121 -3.40 0.18 -26.39
N PHE A 122 -2.85 -0.17 -25.23
CA PHE A 122 -3.47 0.13 -23.94
C PHE A 122 -3.40 1.62 -23.54
N LYS A 123 -2.37 2.36 -23.96
CA LYS A 123 -2.37 3.83 -23.87
C LYS A 123 -3.47 4.45 -24.77
N GLY A 124 -3.72 3.87 -25.94
CA GLY A 124 -4.84 4.22 -26.82
C GLY A 124 -6.20 3.95 -26.19
N PHE A 125 -6.44 2.72 -25.70
CA PHE A 125 -7.67 2.36 -25.00
C PHE A 125 -7.97 3.26 -23.80
N TYR A 126 -6.95 3.64 -23.02
CA TYR A 126 -7.11 4.59 -21.92
C TYR A 126 -7.52 5.99 -22.38
N ARG A 127 -6.98 6.50 -23.49
CA ARG A 127 -7.35 7.81 -24.05
C ARG A 127 -8.74 7.81 -24.69
N LEU A 128 -9.12 6.73 -25.37
CA LEU A 128 -10.41 6.59 -26.05
C LEU A 128 -11.57 6.23 -25.11
N ARG A 129 -11.29 5.56 -23.98
CA ARG A 129 -12.28 5.16 -22.98
C ARG A 129 -11.63 5.12 -21.58
N PRO A 130 -11.38 6.29 -20.96
CA PRO A 130 -10.73 6.35 -19.65
C PRO A 130 -11.56 5.62 -18.58
N PRO A 131 -10.93 4.86 -17.67
CA PRO A 131 -11.62 4.19 -16.57
C PRO A 131 -12.06 5.21 -15.52
N MET A 132 -13.33 5.63 -15.60
CA MET A 132 -13.96 6.50 -14.61
C MET A 132 -14.03 5.83 -13.23
N PRO A 133 -13.96 6.59 -12.12
CA PRO A 133 -14.25 6.04 -10.79
C PRO A 133 -15.73 5.60 -10.72
N LYS A 134 -16.03 4.54 -9.95
CA LYS A 134 -17.42 4.07 -9.78
C LYS A 134 -18.32 5.09 -9.05
N TYR A 135 -17.71 5.93 -8.22
CA TYR A 135 -18.37 6.99 -7.46
C TYR A 135 -17.61 8.28 -7.72
N ASP A 136 -18.32 9.34 -8.10
CA ASP A 136 -17.82 10.72 -8.17
C ASP A 136 -17.68 11.36 -6.78
N SER A 137 -18.50 10.89 -5.84
CA SER A 137 -18.79 11.48 -4.55
C SER A 137 -18.75 10.44 -3.43
N THR A 138 -19.04 10.86 -2.20
CA THR A 138 -19.16 9.97 -1.05
C THR A 138 -20.30 10.44 -0.15
N TRP A 139 -20.89 9.50 0.59
CA TRP A 139 -22.01 9.74 1.50
C TRP A 139 -21.51 9.83 2.95
N ASP A 140 -22.31 10.40 3.85
CA ASP A 140 -21.90 10.62 5.24
C ASP A 140 -22.27 9.44 6.16
N PRO A 141 -21.31 8.80 6.86
CA PRO A 141 -21.58 7.68 7.75
C PRO A 141 -22.61 7.96 8.86
N SER A 142 -22.76 9.21 9.31
CA SER A 142 -23.64 9.60 10.41
C SER A 142 -25.09 9.19 10.13
N ILE A 143 -25.56 9.36 8.88
CA ILE A 143 -26.91 8.97 8.44
C ILE A 143 -27.20 7.49 8.77
N VAL A 144 -26.26 6.59 8.47
CA VAL A 144 -26.39 5.15 8.76
C VAL A 144 -26.23 4.86 10.25
N LEU A 145 -25.33 5.57 10.95
CA LEU A 145 -25.10 5.38 12.38
C LEU A 145 -26.32 5.82 13.21
N ASP A 146 -26.92 6.96 12.90
CA ASP A 146 -28.13 7.45 13.56
C ASP A 146 -29.35 6.58 13.22
N TYR A 147 -29.50 6.17 11.96
CA TYR A 147 -30.51 5.19 11.57
C TYR A 147 -30.40 3.87 12.37
N LEU A 148 -29.19 3.32 12.51
CA LEU A 148 -28.93 2.13 13.33
C LEU A 148 -29.13 2.40 14.83
N SER A 149 -28.78 3.59 15.32
CA SER A 149 -28.95 3.98 16.72
C SER A 149 -30.41 4.02 17.16
N ILE A 150 -31.33 4.32 16.24
CA ILE A 150 -32.77 4.43 16.50
C ILE A 150 -33.48 3.10 16.21
N ASN A 151 -33.28 2.54 15.02
CA ASN A 151 -34.07 1.41 14.52
C ASN A 151 -33.47 0.03 14.88
N TYR A 152 -32.21 0.00 15.32
CA TYR A 152 -31.49 -1.24 15.60
C TYR A 152 -30.76 -1.19 16.97
N PRO A 153 -31.48 -1.17 18.12
CA PRO A 153 -30.87 -1.18 19.46
C PRO A 153 -30.13 -2.51 19.79
N ASN A 154 -29.57 -2.65 21.00
CA ASN A 154 -28.71 -3.80 21.38
C ASN A 154 -29.49 -5.02 21.94
N ASP A 155 -30.68 -4.78 22.44
CA ASP A 155 -31.61 -5.76 23.01
C ASP A 155 -32.37 -6.57 21.96
N LEU A 156 -32.36 -6.13 20.70
CA LEU A 156 -32.96 -6.80 19.52
C LEU A 156 -32.94 -8.33 19.61
N THR A 157 -34.12 -8.93 19.39
CA THR A 157 -34.35 -10.39 19.39
C THR A 157 -34.34 -11.00 17.99
N SER A 158 -34.42 -10.17 16.94
CA SER A 158 -34.40 -10.62 15.55
C SER A 158 -32.97 -10.91 15.09
N LEU A 159 -32.67 -12.20 14.82
CA LEU A 159 -31.39 -12.63 14.24
C LEU A 159 -31.07 -11.86 12.95
N ALA A 160 -32.06 -11.61 12.10
CA ALA A 160 -31.88 -10.84 10.87
C ALA A 160 -31.36 -9.43 11.15
N SER A 161 -31.94 -8.77 12.16
CA SER A 161 -31.66 -7.39 12.49
C SER A 161 -30.29 -7.23 13.15
N VAL A 162 -29.97 -8.10 14.12
CA VAL A 162 -28.64 -8.13 14.75
C VAL A 162 -27.55 -8.51 13.74
N THR A 163 -27.83 -9.40 12.79
CA THR A 163 -26.89 -9.73 11.70
C THR A 163 -26.60 -8.50 10.82
N LYS A 164 -27.64 -7.83 10.32
CA LYS A 164 -27.54 -6.61 9.48
C LYS A 164 -26.80 -5.48 10.19
N LYS A 165 -27.13 -5.22 11.46
CA LYS A 165 -26.44 -4.24 12.31
C LYS A 165 -24.95 -4.56 12.42
N THR A 166 -24.62 -5.77 12.85
CA THR A 166 -23.24 -6.18 13.14
C THR A 166 -22.36 -6.12 11.90
N VAL A 167 -22.81 -6.64 10.75
CA VAL A 167 -22.02 -6.57 9.51
C VAL A 167 -21.81 -5.12 9.04
N THR A 168 -22.78 -4.23 9.23
CA THR A 168 -22.68 -2.82 8.82
C THR A 168 -21.75 -2.02 9.73
N LEU A 169 -21.85 -2.19 11.05
CA LEU A 169 -20.93 -1.55 12.00
C LEU A 169 -19.48 -2.03 11.80
N LEU A 170 -19.26 -3.33 11.58
CA LEU A 170 -17.93 -3.85 11.22
C LEU A 170 -17.42 -3.24 9.91
N ALA A 171 -18.27 -3.11 8.89
CA ALA A 171 -17.89 -2.55 7.58
C ALA A 171 -17.53 -1.06 7.65
N LEU A 172 -18.17 -0.29 8.53
CA LEU A 172 -17.85 1.13 8.77
C LEU A 172 -16.59 1.27 9.62
N VAL A 173 -16.58 0.73 10.84
CA VAL A 173 -15.52 0.97 11.84
C VAL A 173 -14.16 0.43 11.39
N THR A 174 -14.13 -0.78 10.80
CA THR A 174 -12.87 -1.36 10.32
C THR A 174 -12.50 -0.88 8.91
N ALA A 175 -13.46 -0.30 8.18
CA ALA A 175 -13.36 -0.01 6.75
C ALA A 175 -12.91 -1.21 5.87
N HIS A 176 -12.89 -2.44 6.37
CA HIS A 176 -12.31 -3.59 5.65
C HIS A 176 -13.20 -4.08 4.49
N ARG A 177 -12.63 -4.89 3.58
CA ARG A 177 -13.39 -5.46 2.46
C ARG A 177 -14.31 -6.58 2.97
N MET A 178 -15.48 -6.76 2.34
CA MET A 178 -16.40 -7.87 2.66
C MET A 178 -15.72 -9.26 2.59
N GLN A 179 -14.70 -9.43 1.74
CA GLN A 179 -13.87 -10.65 1.68
C GLN A 179 -13.07 -10.90 2.97
N THR A 180 -12.65 -9.84 3.67
CA THR A 180 -11.98 -9.92 4.97
C THR A 180 -13.00 -10.21 6.07
N ILE A 181 -14.16 -9.53 6.06
CA ILE A 181 -15.23 -9.76 7.05
C ILE A 181 -15.79 -11.19 6.94
N SER A 182 -15.94 -11.74 5.74
CA SER A 182 -16.34 -13.14 5.51
C SER A 182 -15.25 -14.18 5.81
N LYS A 183 -14.08 -13.75 6.29
CA LYS A 183 -12.96 -14.60 6.75
C LYS A 183 -12.71 -14.50 8.25
N ILE A 184 -13.54 -13.76 8.98
CA ILE A 184 -13.53 -13.78 10.45
C ILE A 184 -14.00 -15.16 10.94
N LYS A 185 -13.24 -15.72 11.87
CA LYS A 185 -13.44 -17.01 12.53
C LYS A 185 -13.59 -16.77 14.03
N ILE A 186 -14.50 -17.47 14.69
CA ILE A 186 -14.80 -17.26 16.12
C ILE A 186 -13.57 -17.55 16.96
N LEU A 187 -12.82 -18.61 16.63
CA LEU A 187 -11.58 -18.99 17.33
C LEU A 187 -10.45 -17.95 17.24
N ASN A 188 -10.59 -16.93 16.38
CA ASN A 188 -9.62 -15.83 16.24
C ASN A 188 -10.12 -14.49 16.82
N ILE A 189 -11.24 -14.49 17.57
CA ILE A 189 -11.76 -13.32 18.27
C ILE A 189 -11.26 -13.35 19.72
N ASP A 190 -10.56 -12.30 20.12
CA ASP A 190 -9.91 -12.14 21.41
C ASP A 190 -10.68 -11.12 22.26
N PHE A 191 -11.15 -11.57 23.43
CA PHE A 191 -11.97 -10.79 24.37
C PHE A 191 -11.23 -10.45 25.68
N ASN A 192 -9.93 -10.78 25.78
CA ASN A 192 -9.19 -10.66 27.04
C ASN A 192 -8.80 -9.21 27.40
N ASN A 193 -8.87 -8.27 26.45
CA ASN A 193 -8.65 -6.86 26.71
C ASN A 193 -9.99 -6.16 27.05
N PRO A 194 -10.05 -5.32 28.10
CA PRO A 194 -11.28 -4.65 28.52
C PRO A 194 -11.70 -3.48 27.60
N ASP A 195 -10.75 -2.87 26.90
CA ASP A 195 -10.95 -1.64 26.10
C ASP A 195 -11.43 -1.95 24.67
N HIS A 196 -11.05 -3.10 24.13
CA HIS A 196 -11.35 -3.51 22.76
C HIS A 196 -11.39 -5.04 22.56
N ILE A 197 -12.17 -5.46 21.55
CA ILE A 197 -12.09 -6.81 20.99
C ILE A 197 -11.05 -6.79 19.85
N SER A 198 -10.16 -7.79 19.82
CA SER A 198 -9.16 -7.95 18.76
C SER A 198 -9.51 -9.15 17.87
N ILE A 199 -9.51 -8.99 16.54
CA ILE A 199 -9.89 -10.06 15.60
C ILE A 199 -8.75 -10.33 14.61
N LYS A 200 -8.09 -11.47 14.81
CA LYS A 200 -6.96 -11.92 13.97
C LYS A 200 -7.49 -12.58 12.69
N ILE A 201 -6.95 -12.25 11.53
CA ILE A 201 -7.38 -12.84 10.24
C ILE A 201 -6.16 -13.45 9.54
N PRO A 202 -5.70 -14.66 9.96
CA PRO A 202 -4.52 -15.31 9.39
C PRO A 202 -4.72 -15.76 7.93
N ASP A 203 -5.98 -15.95 7.54
CA ASP A 203 -6.46 -16.30 6.22
C ASP A 203 -5.99 -15.32 5.12
N LEU A 204 -5.36 -15.85 4.06
CA LEU A 204 -4.93 -15.05 2.90
C LEU A 204 -6.11 -14.29 2.26
N ILE A 205 -5.89 -12.99 1.99
CA ILE A 205 -6.80 -12.05 1.33
C ILE A 205 -6.09 -11.31 0.18
N LYS A 206 -6.84 -10.54 -0.63
CA LYS A 206 -6.30 -9.80 -1.80
C LYS A 206 -5.14 -8.82 -1.49
N SER A 207 -4.96 -8.42 -0.23
CA SER A 207 -3.86 -7.53 0.21
C SER A 207 -2.76 -8.25 1.02
N SER A 208 -2.86 -9.57 1.22
CA SER A 208 -1.78 -10.37 1.78
C SER A 208 -0.60 -10.44 0.81
N ARG A 209 0.63 -10.41 1.33
CA ARG A 209 1.88 -10.50 0.56
C ARG A 209 2.97 -11.11 1.45
N LEU A 210 3.99 -11.71 0.84
CA LEU A 210 5.12 -12.29 1.58
C LEU A 210 5.77 -11.24 2.50
N GLY A 211 6.10 -11.63 3.73
CA GLY A 211 6.75 -10.76 4.72
C GLY A 211 5.87 -9.64 5.31
N ALA A 212 4.57 -9.58 5.02
CA ALA A 212 3.65 -8.63 5.64
C ALA A 212 2.71 -9.32 6.64
N SER A 213 2.51 -8.68 7.80
CA SER A 213 1.52 -9.08 8.79
C SER A 213 0.12 -9.12 8.18
N GLN A 214 -0.66 -10.14 8.54
CA GLN A 214 -2.07 -10.22 8.19
C GLN A 214 -2.90 -9.25 9.06
N PRO A 215 -4.15 -8.92 8.68
CA PRO A 215 -4.97 -7.99 9.44
C PRO A 215 -5.27 -8.48 10.87
N ASN A 216 -5.20 -7.54 11.80
CA ASN A 216 -5.81 -7.64 13.12
C ASN A 216 -6.81 -6.48 13.23
N LEU A 217 -8.10 -6.78 13.30
CA LEU A 217 -9.14 -5.76 13.42
C LEU A 217 -9.32 -5.40 14.90
N ILE A 218 -9.30 -4.12 15.22
CA ILE A 218 -9.53 -3.61 16.59
C ILE A 218 -10.93 -3.01 16.64
N LEU A 219 -11.75 -3.47 17.60
CA LEU A 219 -13.11 -3.00 17.83
C LEU A 219 -13.20 -2.43 19.25
N PRO A 220 -13.05 -1.11 19.46
CA PRO A 220 -13.18 -0.51 20.78
C PRO A 220 -14.61 -0.61 21.32
N PHE A 221 -14.76 -0.63 22.64
CA PHE A 221 -16.06 -0.45 23.29
C PHE A 221 -16.43 1.04 23.28
N PHE A 222 -17.38 1.42 22.41
CA PHE A 222 -17.88 2.79 22.34
C PHE A 222 -18.96 3.02 23.41
N VAL A 223 -18.58 3.71 24.48
CA VAL A 223 -19.43 3.92 25.68
C VAL A 223 -20.42 5.08 25.52
N ASP A 224 -20.09 6.11 24.73
CA ASP A 224 -20.89 7.32 24.61
C ASP A 224 -22.21 7.09 23.85
N ARG A 225 -22.19 6.17 22.87
CA ARG A 225 -23.39 5.72 22.14
C ARG A 225 -23.36 4.19 22.03
N PRO A 226 -23.75 3.45 23.09
CA PRO A 226 -23.63 1.99 23.12
C PRO A 226 -24.51 1.32 22.05
N THR A 227 -25.58 1.98 21.61
CA THR A 227 -26.46 1.55 20.51
C THR A 227 -25.74 1.33 19.18
N ILE A 228 -24.60 2.00 18.93
CA ILE A 228 -23.80 1.85 17.70
C ILE A 228 -22.42 1.23 17.97
N CYS A 229 -22.18 0.72 19.18
CA CYS A 229 -20.92 0.08 19.55
C CYS A 229 -20.72 -1.24 18.75
N PRO A 230 -19.67 -1.38 17.93
CA PRO A 230 -19.43 -2.57 17.12
C PRO A 230 -19.12 -3.79 17.98
N ALA A 231 -18.46 -3.59 19.12
CA ALA A 231 -18.07 -4.66 20.04
C ALA A 231 -19.27 -5.24 20.81
N LEU A 232 -20.25 -4.40 21.19
CA LEU A 232 -21.50 -4.87 21.79
C LEU A 232 -22.39 -5.58 20.76
N ALA A 233 -22.48 -5.07 19.53
CA ALA A 233 -23.22 -5.73 18.46
C ALA A 233 -22.63 -7.12 18.14
N LEU A 234 -21.29 -7.23 18.11
CA LEU A 234 -20.58 -8.50 17.91
C LEU A 234 -20.84 -9.51 19.03
N LYS A 235 -20.78 -9.09 20.31
CA LYS A 235 -21.12 -9.95 21.45
C LYS A 235 -22.56 -10.48 21.31
N ARG A 236 -23.54 -9.58 21.17
CA ARG A 236 -24.96 -9.93 20.99
C ARG A 236 -25.19 -10.90 19.82
N TYR A 237 -24.49 -10.70 18.70
CA TYR A 237 -24.60 -11.60 17.54
C TYR A 237 -24.06 -13.01 17.84
N LEU A 238 -22.95 -13.13 18.57
CA LEU A 238 -22.40 -14.42 18.98
C LEU A 238 -23.36 -15.14 19.93
N ASP A 239 -23.84 -14.45 20.98
CA ASP A 239 -24.80 -15.00 21.94
C ASP A 239 -26.03 -15.60 21.23
N MET A 240 -26.65 -14.83 20.33
CA MET A 240 -27.84 -15.23 19.58
C MET A 240 -27.60 -16.37 18.56
N THR A 241 -26.35 -16.68 18.24
CA THR A 241 -26.01 -17.68 17.21
C THR A 241 -25.28 -18.91 17.75
N GLN A 242 -24.84 -18.91 19.00
CA GLN A 242 -24.12 -20.02 19.63
C GLN A 242 -24.87 -21.36 19.44
N ALA A 243 -26.16 -21.41 19.77
CA ALA A 243 -27.01 -22.60 19.62
C ALA A 243 -27.44 -22.92 18.17
N LEU A 244 -27.07 -22.08 17.19
CA LEU A 244 -27.50 -22.20 15.79
C LEU A 244 -26.40 -22.71 14.84
N ARG A 245 -25.15 -22.78 15.31
CA ARG A 245 -23.95 -22.98 14.46
C ARG A 245 -23.60 -24.44 14.21
N GLY A 246 -23.70 -25.31 15.21
CA GLY A 246 -22.94 -26.56 15.20
C GLY A 246 -21.45 -26.26 14.97
N ASP A 247 -20.80 -26.99 14.08
CA ASP A 247 -19.35 -26.92 13.81
C ASP A 247 -18.91 -25.67 13.00
N ILE A 248 -19.76 -24.65 12.84
CA ILE A 248 -19.48 -23.47 12.01
C ILE A 248 -18.67 -22.39 12.76
N ASP A 249 -17.34 -22.46 12.62
CA ASP A 249 -16.37 -21.45 13.10
C ASP A 249 -16.44 -20.09 12.36
N THR A 250 -16.92 -20.03 11.12
CA THR A 250 -17.03 -18.72 10.41
C THR A 250 -18.02 -17.80 11.11
N LEU A 251 -17.62 -16.56 11.39
CA LEU A 251 -18.43 -15.62 12.18
C LEU A 251 -19.85 -15.47 11.62
N PHE A 252 -20.04 -15.23 10.32
CA PHE A 252 -21.38 -15.01 9.77
C PHE A 252 -22.02 -16.29 9.21
N ILE A 253 -23.18 -16.64 9.76
CA ILE A 253 -24.08 -17.70 9.26
C ILE A 253 -25.33 -17.12 8.58
N SER A 254 -26.01 -17.92 7.77
CA SER A 254 -27.28 -17.55 7.13
C SER A 254 -28.38 -17.24 8.15
N ILE A 255 -29.26 -16.29 7.82
CA ILE A 255 -30.37 -15.87 8.69
C ILE A 255 -31.49 -16.93 8.77
N LYS A 256 -31.60 -17.80 7.75
CA LYS A 256 -32.60 -18.88 7.67
C LYS A 256 -31.94 -20.26 7.70
N LYS A 257 -32.67 -21.25 8.21
CA LYS A 257 -32.32 -22.68 8.16
C LYS A 257 -32.27 -23.17 6.69
N PRO A 258 -31.42 -24.16 6.35
CA PRO A 258 -30.33 -24.69 7.17
C PRO A 258 -29.23 -23.62 7.36
N TYR A 259 -28.72 -23.52 8.59
CA TYR A 259 -27.68 -22.54 8.92
C TYR A 259 -26.35 -22.94 8.27
N ARG A 260 -25.73 -22.02 7.52
CA ARG A 260 -24.51 -22.26 6.74
C ARG A 260 -23.60 -21.02 6.73
N PRO A 261 -22.27 -21.18 6.55
CA PRO A 261 -21.35 -20.06 6.31
C PRO A 261 -21.82 -19.17 5.15
N VAL A 262 -21.70 -17.84 5.28
CA VAL A 262 -22.09 -16.90 4.21
C VAL A 262 -20.90 -16.28 3.48
N THR A 263 -21.10 -15.97 2.20
CA THR A 263 -20.07 -15.34 1.37
C THR A 263 -20.05 -13.82 1.55
N ALA A 264 -18.94 -13.20 1.15
CA ALA A 264 -18.81 -11.75 1.02
C ALA A 264 -19.91 -11.08 0.16
N GLN A 265 -20.57 -11.82 -0.73
CA GLN A 265 -21.70 -11.32 -1.52
C GLN A 265 -22.97 -11.19 -0.66
N THR A 266 -23.24 -12.15 0.22
CA THR A 266 -24.35 -12.10 1.17
C THR A 266 -24.16 -10.98 2.18
N LEU A 267 -22.95 -10.84 2.75
CA LEU A 267 -22.60 -9.70 3.60
C LEU A 267 -22.80 -8.35 2.88
N GLY A 268 -22.35 -8.27 1.63
CA GLY A 268 -22.54 -7.09 0.78
C GLY A 268 -23.99 -6.78 0.39
N ARG A 269 -24.92 -7.76 0.47
CA ARG A 269 -26.36 -7.50 0.36
C ARG A 269 -26.88 -6.90 1.66
N TRP A 270 -26.67 -7.53 2.80
CA TRP A 270 -27.15 -7.02 4.10
C TRP A 270 -26.69 -5.60 4.43
N VAL A 271 -25.45 -5.24 4.07
CA VAL A 271 -24.98 -3.85 4.18
C VAL A 271 -25.71 -2.95 3.18
N LYS A 272 -25.93 -3.37 1.93
CA LYS A 272 -26.70 -2.59 0.94
C LYS A 272 -28.16 -2.39 1.38
N ASP A 273 -28.78 -3.39 2.01
CA ASP A 273 -30.12 -3.29 2.58
C ASP A 273 -30.18 -2.14 3.61
N ILE A 274 -29.28 -2.12 4.59
CA ILE A 274 -29.19 -1.03 5.59
C ILE A 274 -28.92 0.34 4.95
N LEU A 275 -28.06 0.42 3.92
CA LEU A 275 -27.85 1.69 3.21
C LEU A 275 -29.16 2.23 2.63
N GLY A 276 -29.97 1.38 1.98
CA GLY A 276 -31.25 1.77 1.41
C GLY A 276 -32.31 2.09 2.48
N GLU A 277 -32.38 1.29 3.53
CA GLU A 277 -33.26 1.52 4.69
C GLU A 277 -32.96 2.85 5.40
N SER A 278 -31.70 3.29 5.40
CA SER A 278 -31.25 4.59 5.94
C SER A 278 -31.35 5.77 4.95
N GLY A 279 -31.86 5.56 3.73
CA GLY A 279 -32.03 6.62 2.73
C GLY A 279 -30.78 6.98 1.90
N ILE A 280 -29.69 6.20 1.96
CA ILE A 280 -28.56 6.36 1.03
C ILE A 280 -28.97 5.78 -0.34
N ASP A 281 -28.82 6.54 -1.43
CA ASP A 281 -29.15 6.03 -2.76
C ASP A 281 -28.31 4.80 -3.11
N THR A 282 -28.98 3.66 -3.24
CA THR A 282 -28.35 2.39 -3.56
C THR A 282 -28.37 2.02 -5.06
N SER A 283 -28.82 2.95 -5.91
CA SER A 283 -28.57 2.92 -7.35
C SER A 283 -27.11 3.34 -7.63
N MET A 284 -26.68 4.48 -7.08
CA MET A 284 -25.30 4.94 -7.08
C MET A 284 -24.42 4.09 -6.15
N PHE A 285 -24.79 3.98 -4.86
CA PHE A 285 -23.95 3.35 -3.85
C PHE A 285 -24.22 1.85 -3.67
N THR A 286 -23.15 1.12 -3.31
CA THR A 286 -23.21 -0.32 -3.02
C THR A 286 -22.23 -0.61 -1.90
N ALA A 287 -22.47 -1.60 -1.04
CA ALA A 287 -21.74 -1.89 0.21
C ALA A 287 -20.19 -1.75 0.23
N HIS A 288 -19.48 -1.75 -0.91
CA HIS A 288 -18.08 -1.35 -0.96
C HIS A 288 -17.84 0.14 -0.64
N SER A 289 -18.78 1.05 -0.97
CA SER A 289 -18.68 2.49 -0.70
C SER A 289 -18.63 2.82 0.80
N ALA A 290 -19.13 1.96 1.69
CA ALA A 290 -19.01 2.11 3.14
C ALA A 290 -17.54 2.29 3.59
N ARG A 291 -16.59 1.57 2.96
CA ARG A 291 -15.15 1.77 3.18
C ARG A 291 -14.70 3.18 2.82
N HIS A 292 -15.21 3.71 1.71
CA HIS A 292 -14.85 5.05 1.22
C HIS A 292 -15.48 6.13 2.10
N ALA A 293 -16.79 6.04 2.38
CA ALA A 293 -17.51 6.93 3.28
C ALA A 293 -16.86 7.00 4.68
N ALA A 294 -16.56 5.85 5.29
CA ALA A 294 -15.92 5.80 6.61
C ALA A 294 -14.51 6.43 6.61
N THR A 295 -13.66 6.07 5.65
CA THR A 295 -12.28 6.60 5.60
C THR A 295 -12.21 8.08 5.21
N SER A 296 -13.08 8.53 4.29
CA SER A 296 -13.22 9.95 3.96
C SER A 296 -13.81 10.77 5.12
N SER A 297 -14.77 10.21 5.87
CA SER A 297 -15.33 10.91 7.04
C SER A 297 -14.32 11.00 8.18
N ALA A 298 -13.58 9.92 8.48
CA ALA A 298 -12.49 9.96 9.46
C ALA A 298 -11.44 11.03 9.09
N HIS A 299 -11.08 11.14 7.81
CA HIS A 299 -10.14 12.18 7.35
C HIS A 299 -10.71 13.60 7.48
N ARG A 300 -11.99 13.83 7.15
CA ARG A 300 -12.65 15.14 7.36
C ARG A 300 -12.69 15.55 8.84
N HIS A 301 -12.80 14.58 9.75
CA HIS A 301 -12.74 14.79 11.20
C HIS A 301 -11.31 14.75 11.78
N GLY A 302 -10.28 14.96 10.95
CA GLY A 302 -8.89 15.15 11.41
C GLY A 302 -8.17 13.88 11.87
N VAL A 303 -8.73 12.68 11.71
CA VAL A 303 -8.07 11.43 12.12
C VAL A 303 -6.81 11.22 11.26
N ASN A 304 -5.68 10.97 11.91
CA ASN A 304 -4.38 10.86 11.23
C ASN A 304 -4.41 9.82 10.10
N ILE A 305 -3.95 10.21 8.90
CA ILE A 305 -3.99 9.39 7.69
C ILE A 305 -3.25 8.05 7.82
N ASN A 306 -2.22 7.95 8.68
CA ASN A 306 -1.54 6.69 8.94
C ASN A 306 -2.39 5.74 9.78
N THR A 307 -3.13 6.27 10.77
CA THR A 307 -4.13 5.51 11.55
C THR A 307 -5.26 5.01 10.66
N ILE A 308 -5.79 5.86 9.77
CA ILE A 308 -6.81 5.46 8.78
C ILE A 308 -6.26 4.32 7.88
N ARG A 309 -4.99 4.40 7.46
CA ARG A 309 -4.33 3.38 6.65
C ARG A 309 -4.14 2.06 7.39
N SER A 310 -3.64 2.07 8.62
CA SER A 310 -3.47 0.85 9.42
C SER A 310 -4.82 0.17 9.68
N THR A 311 -5.83 0.92 10.13
CA THR A 311 -7.17 0.40 10.45
C THR A 311 -7.85 -0.20 9.23
N ALA A 312 -7.75 0.45 8.06
CA ALA A 312 -8.34 -0.05 6.83
C ALA A 312 -7.54 -1.19 6.15
N GLY A 313 -6.35 -1.54 6.64
CA GLY A 313 -5.45 -2.49 5.98
C GLY A 313 -4.89 -1.97 4.64
N TRP A 314 -4.58 -0.68 4.56
CA TRP A 314 -3.82 -0.06 3.46
C TRP A 314 -2.33 0.01 3.80
N SER A 315 -1.45 -0.25 2.84
CA SER A 315 -0.03 0.06 2.98
C SER A 315 0.22 1.58 2.94
N GLY A 316 1.31 2.05 3.57
CA GLY A 316 1.84 3.43 3.43
C GLY A 316 2.25 3.84 2.01
N SER A 317 2.00 2.96 1.03
CA SER A 317 2.28 3.09 -0.40
C SER A 317 1.01 3.21 -1.25
N SER A 318 -0.19 3.26 -0.63
CA SER A 318 -1.49 3.31 -1.31
C SER A 318 -1.76 4.58 -2.12
N LEU A 319 -0.99 5.65 -1.87
CA LEU A 319 -0.81 6.77 -2.79
C LEU A 319 0.54 6.56 -3.48
N SER A 320 0.49 6.38 -4.80
CA SER A 320 1.58 6.16 -5.76
C SER A 320 2.85 5.45 -5.23
N SER A 321 3.00 4.18 -5.62
CA SER A 321 4.27 3.46 -5.44
C SER A 321 4.70 2.67 -6.66
N VAL A 322 5.80 3.13 -7.27
CA VAL A 322 6.93 2.22 -7.48
C VAL A 322 7.56 2.01 -6.09
N PRO A 323 7.84 0.76 -5.65
CA PRO A 323 8.48 0.54 -4.36
C PRO A 323 9.96 0.95 -4.43
N GLY A 324 10.40 1.76 -3.47
CA GLY A 324 11.79 2.18 -3.31
C GLY A 324 12.17 2.28 -1.84
N THR A 325 13.42 1.93 -1.53
CA THR A 325 14.00 2.02 -0.19
C THR A 325 13.96 3.47 0.30
N VAL A 326 13.43 3.71 1.50
CA VAL A 326 13.53 5.04 2.11
C VAL A 326 14.97 5.24 2.57
N THR A 327 15.66 6.20 1.97
CA THR A 327 17.03 6.56 2.38
C THR A 327 16.95 7.40 3.65
N ARG A 328 17.73 7.10 4.68
CA ARG A 328 17.82 7.94 5.88
C ARG A 328 19.02 8.88 5.78
N VAL A 329 18.83 10.12 6.19
CA VAL A 329 19.88 11.13 6.36
C VAL A 329 19.70 11.71 7.77
N ALA A 330 20.80 11.89 8.50
CA ALA A 330 20.79 12.54 9.80
C ALA A 330 21.56 13.87 9.71
N ALA A 331 21.07 14.90 10.40
CA ALA A 331 21.72 16.20 10.50
C ALA A 331 21.52 16.79 11.90
N VAL A 332 22.49 17.56 12.38
CA VAL A 332 22.41 18.29 13.65
C VAL A 332 21.75 19.65 13.43
N VAL A 333 20.97 20.14 14.39
CA VAL A 333 20.39 21.49 14.34
C VAL A 333 21.49 22.54 14.13
N GLY A 334 21.31 23.41 13.13
CA GLY A 334 22.28 24.42 12.69
C GLY A 334 23.35 23.91 11.70
N GLY A 335 23.44 22.61 11.44
CA GLY A 335 24.31 22.03 10.41
C GLY A 335 23.66 21.96 9.03
N ASP A 336 24.37 21.38 8.05
CA ASP A 336 23.87 21.16 6.69
C ASP A 336 23.40 19.70 6.51
N ALA A 337 22.30 19.49 5.78
CA ALA A 337 21.85 18.18 5.30
C ALA A 337 21.97 18.08 3.77
N GLN A 338 22.39 16.91 3.27
CA GLN A 338 22.30 16.57 1.84
C GLN A 338 21.31 15.43 1.65
N LEU A 339 20.19 15.71 0.99
CA LEU A 339 19.15 14.73 0.66
C LEU A 339 19.45 14.15 -0.74
N PRO A 340 19.90 12.89 -0.86
CA PRO A 340 20.33 12.33 -2.15
C PRO A 340 19.15 12.05 -3.07
N CYS A 341 19.28 12.37 -4.35
CA CYS A 341 18.27 12.07 -5.36
C CYS A 341 18.92 11.86 -6.74
N ASP A 342 18.90 10.62 -7.24
CA ASP A 342 19.64 10.26 -8.46
C ASP A 342 18.95 10.79 -9.73
N ALA A 343 19.43 11.95 -10.18
CA ALA A 343 18.99 12.62 -11.40
C ALA A 343 19.74 12.16 -12.68
N ARG A 344 20.47 11.02 -12.64
CA ARG A 344 21.15 10.49 -13.82
C ARG A 344 20.16 9.75 -14.73
N PRO A 345 20.15 10.05 -16.06
CA PRO A 345 19.29 9.35 -17.01
C PRO A 345 19.48 7.82 -16.98
N PRO A 346 18.41 7.02 -17.15
CA PRO A 346 18.49 5.56 -17.13
C PRO A 346 19.30 4.95 -18.27
N GLN A 347 19.31 5.60 -19.44
CA GLN A 347 19.92 5.06 -20.66
C GLN A 347 21.22 5.82 -20.99
N ARG A 348 22.33 5.08 -21.02
CA ARG A 348 23.55 5.47 -21.72
C ARG A 348 23.62 4.65 -23.01
N ASN A 349 23.61 5.35 -24.14
CA ASN A 349 23.48 4.85 -25.52
C ASN A 349 22.07 4.35 -25.93
N ASP A 350 21.75 4.67 -27.19
CA ASP A 350 20.61 4.31 -28.05
C ASP A 350 19.15 4.64 -27.65
N SER A 351 18.36 4.89 -28.70
CA SER A 351 16.90 5.16 -28.81
C SER A 351 16.61 5.15 -30.33
N LEU A 352 15.68 5.82 -31.03
CA LEU A 352 14.55 6.73 -30.78
C LEU A 352 13.75 6.74 -32.11
N LEU A 353 12.41 6.82 -32.13
CA LEU A 353 11.71 7.23 -33.35
C LEU A 353 10.37 7.95 -33.07
N LEU A 354 10.32 9.21 -33.51
CA LEU A 354 9.15 10.09 -33.77
C LEU A 354 8.13 10.39 -32.64
N VAL A 355 7.91 11.69 -32.40
CA VAL A 355 6.66 12.28 -31.85
C VAL A 355 6.34 13.56 -32.66
N VAL A 356 5.06 13.85 -32.88
CA VAL A 356 4.56 14.99 -33.68
C VAL A 356 3.99 16.08 -32.77
N TRP A 357 4.07 17.35 -33.19
CA TRP A 357 3.55 18.53 -32.48
C TRP A 357 2.40 19.19 -33.24
N TYR A 358 1.58 19.97 -32.52
CA TYR A 358 0.50 20.80 -33.03
C TYR A 358 0.77 22.28 -32.73
N ARG A 359 0.16 23.17 -33.51
CA ARG A 359 -0.03 24.59 -33.19
C ARG A 359 -1.46 24.97 -33.58
N ASP A 360 -2.15 25.67 -32.70
CA ASP A 360 -3.43 26.36 -32.95
C ASP A 360 -4.46 25.49 -33.71
N ASP A 361 -4.66 24.29 -33.17
CA ASP A 361 -5.63 23.24 -33.55
C ASP A 361 -5.65 22.77 -35.03
N ASN A 362 -4.67 23.15 -35.85
CA ASN A 362 -4.47 22.58 -37.18
C ASN A 362 -3.18 21.72 -37.25
N PRO A 363 -3.24 20.46 -37.70
CA PRO A 363 -2.06 19.63 -37.90
C PRO A 363 -1.31 20.04 -39.17
N VAL A 364 -0.12 20.63 -39.02
CA VAL A 364 0.73 21.00 -40.16
C VAL A 364 1.27 19.74 -40.84
N TYR A 365 0.74 19.42 -42.02
CA TYR A 365 1.23 18.36 -42.89
C TYR A 365 1.47 18.85 -44.31
N SER A 366 2.71 18.71 -44.79
CA SER A 366 2.99 18.42 -46.19
C SER A 366 4.07 17.32 -46.29
N ARG A 367 3.70 16.23 -46.96
CA ARG A 367 4.58 15.16 -47.49
C ARG A 367 5.50 15.78 -48.57
N SER A 368 6.64 15.23 -49.00
CA SER A 368 7.45 14.00 -48.73
C SER A 368 8.82 14.21 -49.47
N PRO A 369 9.77 13.25 -49.56
CA PRO A 369 9.95 12.00 -48.83
C PRO A 369 11.37 11.88 -48.19
N CYS A 370 11.65 10.71 -47.59
CA CYS A 370 12.98 10.10 -47.42
C CYS A 370 14.22 11.00 -47.11
N ASP A 371 14.52 11.19 -45.83
CA ASP A 371 15.91 11.08 -45.33
C ASP A 371 15.92 10.51 -43.90
N ALA A 372 16.83 9.59 -43.61
CA ALA A 372 16.86 8.80 -42.38
C ALA A 372 17.91 9.32 -41.40
N ARG A 373 17.63 10.47 -40.76
CA ARG A 373 18.56 11.08 -39.80
C ARG A 373 18.43 10.45 -38.40
N PRO A 374 19.54 10.04 -37.77
CA PRO A 374 19.51 9.18 -36.59
C PRO A 374 19.12 9.91 -35.28
N PRO A 375 18.78 9.14 -34.23
CA PRO A 375 18.48 9.63 -32.88
C PRO A 375 19.48 10.67 -32.32
N GLN A 376 18.96 11.73 -31.67
CA GLN A 376 19.78 12.57 -30.81
C GLN A 376 20.19 11.81 -29.54
N ARG A 377 21.46 11.97 -29.14
CA ARG A 377 22.16 11.12 -28.17
C ARG A 377 22.28 11.76 -26.79
N ASN A 378 21.17 11.99 -26.11
CA ASN A 378 21.07 12.03 -24.64
C ASN A 378 19.60 12.20 -24.23
N ASP A 379 19.17 11.45 -23.20
CA ASP A 379 18.00 11.83 -22.41
C ASP A 379 18.44 12.83 -21.34
N SER A 380 17.67 13.89 -21.13
CA SER A 380 18.05 15.02 -20.28
C SER A 380 17.13 15.15 -19.07
N LEU A 381 17.69 15.58 -17.95
CA LEU A 381 16.92 16.07 -16.81
C LEU A 381 16.09 17.30 -17.27
N LEU A 382 14.79 17.32 -16.99
CA LEU A 382 13.93 18.48 -17.22
C LEU A 382 13.60 19.23 -15.93
N LEU A 383 13.19 18.50 -14.89
CA LEU A 383 12.65 19.10 -13.67
C LEU A 383 12.91 18.18 -12.47
N VAL A 384 13.44 18.76 -11.40
CA VAL A 384 13.45 18.17 -10.07
C VAL A 384 12.43 18.90 -9.21
N VAL A 385 11.56 18.18 -8.50
CA VAL A 385 10.66 18.76 -7.49
C VAL A 385 10.78 17.98 -6.20
N TRP A 386 11.07 18.68 -5.12
CA TRP A 386 11.12 18.15 -3.76
C TRP A 386 9.83 18.51 -3.02
N TYR A 387 9.25 17.51 -2.37
CA TYR A 387 8.03 17.66 -1.58
C TYR A 387 8.30 17.27 -0.12
N ARG A 388 7.72 18.02 0.82
CA ARG A 388 7.63 17.71 2.25
C ARG A 388 6.17 17.45 2.57
N ASP A 389 5.85 16.24 3.05
CA ASP A 389 4.47 15.81 3.34
C ASP A 389 3.50 16.07 2.17
N ASP A 390 4.00 15.74 0.97
CA ASP A 390 3.37 15.93 -0.36
C ASP A 390 3.12 17.39 -0.82
N ASN A 391 3.46 18.41 -0.01
CA ASN A 391 3.53 19.81 -0.44
C ASN A 391 4.89 20.12 -1.12
N PRO A 392 4.95 20.85 -2.25
CA PRO A 392 6.22 21.19 -2.90
C PRO A 392 6.98 22.25 -2.08
N VAL A 393 8.25 21.98 -1.78
CA VAL A 393 9.10 22.89 -0.97
C VAL A 393 10.29 23.46 -1.73
N TYR A 394 10.70 22.80 -2.83
CA TYR A 394 11.81 23.25 -3.67
C TYR A 394 11.69 22.64 -5.08
N SER A 395 12.08 23.36 -6.11
CA SER A 395 12.27 22.80 -7.46
C SER A 395 13.49 23.38 -8.18
N TYR A 396 13.95 22.63 -9.19
CA TYR A 396 14.98 23.04 -10.13
C TYR A 396 14.59 22.61 -11.54
N ASP A 397 14.38 23.58 -12.43
CA ASP A 397 13.91 23.40 -13.81
C ASP A 397 15.03 23.75 -14.79
N THR A 398 15.55 22.74 -15.51
CA THR A 398 16.67 22.92 -16.45
C THR A 398 16.26 23.62 -17.74
N ARG A 399 14.96 23.79 -17.98
CA ARG A 399 14.39 24.44 -19.18
C ARG A 399 14.43 25.97 -19.06
N VAL A 400 14.59 26.49 -17.85
CA VAL A 400 14.71 27.92 -17.54
C VAL A 400 16.19 28.24 -17.28
N PRO A 401 16.79 29.24 -17.95
CA PRO A 401 18.17 29.63 -17.70
C PRO A 401 18.30 30.58 -16.51
N GLY A 402 19.42 30.49 -15.78
CA GLY A 402 19.78 31.45 -14.71
C GLY A 402 19.11 31.18 -13.36
N PRO A 403 19.09 32.17 -12.45
CA PRO A 403 18.60 32.00 -11.08
C PRO A 403 17.13 31.58 -10.99
N THR A 404 16.31 31.99 -11.96
CA THR A 404 14.88 31.64 -12.09
C THR A 404 14.63 30.16 -12.44
N ALA A 405 15.68 29.38 -12.72
CA ALA A 405 15.62 27.92 -12.74
C ALA A 405 15.25 27.31 -11.37
N HIS A 406 15.41 28.08 -10.29
CA HIS A 406 15.20 27.64 -8.92
C HIS A 406 13.93 28.25 -8.33
N TRP A 407 13.17 27.46 -7.58
CA TRP A 407 12.07 27.94 -6.73
C TRP A 407 12.08 27.21 -5.39
N SER A 408 11.63 27.87 -4.33
CA SER A 408 11.53 27.32 -2.98
C SER A 408 10.37 27.94 -2.20
N GLU A 409 9.79 27.16 -1.29
CA GLU A 409 8.95 27.68 -0.20
C GLU A 409 9.75 28.68 0.65
N GLU A 410 9.11 29.74 1.16
CA GLU A 410 9.75 30.80 1.95
C GLU A 410 10.58 30.25 3.13
N ALA A 411 10.06 29.25 3.84
CA ALA A 411 10.75 28.57 4.94
C ALA A 411 12.03 27.79 4.53
N MET A 412 12.26 27.60 3.23
CA MET A 412 13.46 26.99 2.65
C MET A 412 14.22 27.93 1.69
N SER A 413 13.74 29.17 1.51
CA SER A 413 14.43 30.19 0.73
C SER A 413 15.84 30.43 1.27
N GLU A 414 16.80 30.60 0.36
CA GLU A 414 18.25 30.74 0.59
C GLU A 414 18.95 29.54 1.27
N ARG A 415 18.25 28.77 2.12
CA ARG A 415 18.74 27.57 2.80
C ARG A 415 18.83 26.36 1.86
N ALA A 416 17.87 26.20 0.94
CA ALA A 416 17.79 25.05 0.05
C ALA A 416 18.46 25.31 -1.31
N ARG A 417 19.33 24.39 -1.76
CA ARG A 417 20.01 24.49 -3.07
C ARG A 417 20.24 23.12 -3.70
N TRP A 418 19.90 22.98 -4.98
CA TRP A 418 20.22 21.80 -5.79
C TRP A 418 21.73 21.68 -6.05
N LEU A 419 22.27 20.49 -5.81
CA LEU A 419 23.62 20.08 -6.20
C LEU A 419 23.52 19.15 -7.41
N GLY A 420 24.34 19.43 -8.44
CA GLY A 420 24.36 18.67 -9.69
C GLY A 420 25.22 17.39 -9.65
N SER A 421 25.57 16.90 -10.84
CA SER A 421 26.55 15.82 -11.04
C SER A 421 27.88 16.13 -10.32
N PRO A 422 28.58 15.14 -9.70
CA PRO A 422 28.37 13.70 -9.81
C PRO A 422 27.34 13.09 -8.84
N THR A 423 27.06 13.74 -7.71
CA THR A 423 26.16 13.26 -6.65
C THR A 423 25.00 14.22 -6.49
N SER A 424 23.93 13.99 -7.27
CA SER A 424 22.76 14.87 -7.28
C SER A 424 21.97 14.80 -5.97
N ALA A 425 21.70 15.96 -5.39
CA ALA A 425 21.11 16.09 -4.06
C ALA A 425 20.47 17.46 -3.84
N LEU A 426 19.54 17.56 -2.88
CA LEU A 426 19.17 18.84 -2.29
C LEU A 426 20.04 19.09 -1.05
N LEU A 427 20.85 20.15 -1.10
CA LEU A 427 21.47 20.71 0.10
C LEU A 427 20.42 21.54 0.84
N VAL A 428 20.29 21.33 2.15
CA VAL A 428 19.51 22.18 3.06
C VAL A 428 20.47 22.68 4.13
N ARG A 429 20.68 23.99 4.17
CA ARG A 429 21.58 24.66 5.13
C ARG A 429 20.86 25.05 6.41
N SER A 430 21.64 25.18 7.49
CA SER A 430 21.14 25.62 8.80
C SER A 430 19.87 24.86 9.20
N VAL A 431 19.96 23.54 9.24
CA VAL A 431 18.84 22.61 9.45
C VAL A 431 18.17 22.88 10.80
N GLU A 432 16.85 23.00 10.78
CA GLU A 432 16.04 23.26 11.96
C GLU A 432 15.27 22.01 12.41
N ALA A 433 14.78 21.99 13.66
CA ALA A 433 13.94 20.90 14.15
C ALA A 433 12.66 20.69 13.30
N ARG A 434 12.14 21.76 12.67
CA ARG A 434 11.00 21.73 11.74
C ARG A 434 11.30 21.16 10.34
N ASP A 435 12.56 20.91 10.01
CA ASP A 435 12.96 20.24 8.76
C ASP A 435 12.91 18.70 8.90
N ARG A 436 12.59 18.16 10.09
CA ARG A 436 12.45 16.71 10.32
C ARG A 436 11.20 16.16 9.62
N ALA A 437 11.35 15.63 8.41
CA ALA A 437 10.25 15.07 7.62
C ALA A 437 10.67 13.91 6.70
N ILE A 438 9.70 13.27 6.04
CA ILE A 438 9.95 12.39 4.89
C ILE A 438 9.76 13.21 3.61
N TYR A 439 10.89 13.49 2.96
CA TYR A 439 10.94 14.18 1.69
C TYR A 439 10.71 13.20 0.53
N ARG A 440 9.99 13.66 -0.49
CA ARG A 440 9.84 12.97 -1.78
C ARG A 440 10.52 13.79 -2.87
N CYS A 441 11.58 13.28 -3.47
CA CYS A 441 12.18 13.87 -4.67
C CYS A 441 11.54 13.23 -5.91
N ARG A 442 10.92 14.06 -6.76
CA ARG A 442 10.47 13.71 -8.11
C ARG A 442 11.52 14.18 -9.11
N VAL A 443 11.87 13.33 -10.07
CA VAL A 443 12.77 13.66 -11.18
C VAL A 443 12.06 13.34 -12.49
N ASP A 444 11.80 14.37 -13.30
CA ASP A 444 11.27 14.24 -14.65
C ASP A 444 12.40 14.35 -15.69
N PHE A 445 12.39 13.44 -16.66
CA PHE A 445 13.33 13.37 -17.76
C PHE A 445 12.62 13.71 -19.09
N GLN A 446 13.40 13.98 -20.14
CA GLN A 446 12.88 14.36 -21.46
C GLN A 446 12.26 13.18 -22.21
N VAL A 447 12.80 11.97 -22.01
CA VAL A 447 12.35 10.73 -22.67
C VAL A 447 12.00 9.66 -21.64
N SER A 448 12.77 9.54 -20.54
CA SER A 448 12.55 8.49 -19.55
C SER A 448 11.35 8.73 -18.62
N PRO A 449 10.75 7.67 -18.06
CA PRO A 449 9.70 7.80 -17.05
C PRO A 449 10.17 8.56 -15.81
N THR A 450 9.31 9.43 -15.28
CA THR A 450 9.48 10.11 -13.98
C THR A 450 9.90 9.13 -12.89
N ARG A 451 10.99 9.45 -12.19
CA ARG A 451 11.44 8.73 -11.00
C ARG A 451 10.98 9.44 -9.72
N ASN A 452 10.74 8.68 -8.66
CA ASN A 452 10.44 9.20 -7.32
C ASN A 452 11.31 8.49 -6.28
N TYR A 453 11.96 9.28 -5.44
CA TYR A 453 12.80 8.83 -4.32
C TYR A 453 12.18 9.32 -3.01
N ARG A 454 12.34 8.56 -1.92
CA ARG A 454 11.91 8.97 -0.57
C ARG A 454 13.12 9.02 0.37
N ILE A 455 13.31 10.17 1.02
CA ILE A 455 14.42 10.46 1.92
C ILE A 455 13.82 10.88 3.26
N ALA A 456 14.15 10.20 4.35
CA ALA A 456 13.79 10.62 5.71
C ALA A 456 14.94 11.43 6.30
N LEU A 457 14.67 12.67 6.72
CA LEU A 457 15.61 13.52 7.44
C LEU A 457 15.36 13.43 8.94
N ASP A 458 16.25 12.72 9.65
CA ASP A 458 16.25 12.64 11.11
C ASP A 458 17.10 13.78 11.68
N VAL A 459 16.46 14.86 12.13
CA VAL A 459 17.14 15.98 12.79
C VAL A 459 17.48 15.64 14.24
N ILE A 460 18.73 15.91 14.63
CA ILE A 460 19.31 15.66 15.95
C ILE A 460 19.51 17.01 16.67
N GLY A 461 18.87 17.20 17.82
CA GLY A 461 19.06 18.39 18.64
C GLY A 461 20.43 18.40 19.34
N ASN A 462 21.02 19.59 19.49
CA ASN A 462 22.25 19.74 20.29
C ASN A 462 21.96 19.44 21.76
N LEU A 463 22.72 18.50 22.35
CA LEU A 463 22.59 18.12 23.76
C LEU A 463 22.92 19.28 24.72
N ALA A 464 23.66 20.29 24.29
CA ALA A 464 23.90 21.52 25.05
C ALA A 464 22.59 22.28 25.34
N ASN A 465 21.81 22.59 24.29
CA ASN A 465 20.54 23.31 24.40
C ASN A 465 19.48 22.53 25.20
N ALA A 466 19.56 21.19 25.20
CA ALA A 466 18.70 20.35 26.05
C ALA A 466 18.99 20.54 27.55
N PHE A 467 20.26 20.75 27.93
CA PHE A 467 20.64 21.07 29.30
C PHE A 467 20.26 22.51 29.69
N GLU A 468 20.56 23.50 28.84
CA GLU A 468 20.17 24.90 29.10
C GLU A 468 18.65 25.06 29.23
N GLY A 469 17.88 24.48 28.30
CA GLY A 469 16.42 24.49 28.35
C GLY A 469 15.85 23.81 29.60
N ALA A 470 16.43 22.68 30.02
CA ALA A 470 16.05 22.01 31.26
C ALA A 470 16.36 22.87 32.51
N THR A 471 17.53 23.53 32.56
CA THR A 471 17.86 24.43 33.68
C THR A 471 16.98 25.68 33.72
N PHE A 472 16.65 26.29 32.57
CA PHE A 472 15.80 27.48 32.53
C PHE A 472 14.35 27.15 32.88
N ALA A 473 13.84 26.00 32.44
CA ALA A 473 12.52 25.50 32.84
C ALA A 473 12.46 25.20 34.34
N ALA A 474 13.45 24.49 34.91
CA ALA A 474 13.51 24.21 36.34
C ALA A 474 13.60 25.50 37.17
N HIS A 475 14.44 26.45 36.77
CA HIS A 475 14.62 27.69 37.53
C HIS A 475 13.38 28.60 37.52
N LYS A 476 12.61 28.58 36.42
CA LYS A 476 11.32 29.29 36.33
C LYS A 476 10.21 28.59 37.12
N PHE A 477 10.12 27.26 37.06
CA PHE A 477 9.15 26.47 37.82
C PHE A 477 9.35 26.59 39.34
N CYS A 478 10.57 26.90 39.80
CA CYS A 478 10.87 27.22 41.20
C CYS A 478 10.62 28.69 41.62
N MET A 479 10.24 29.59 40.70
CA MET A 479 10.00 31.02 41.00
C MET A 479 8.52 31.39 40.96
N ASP A 480 7.72 30.75 40.11
CA ASP A 480 6.31 31.14 39.84
C ASP A 480 5.26 30.54 40.81
N ILE A 481 5.63 30.18 42.06
CA ILE A 481 4.66 29.86 43.13
C ILE A 481 5.04 30.58 44.44
N PRO A 482 4.50 31.78 44.68
CA PRO A 482 4.04 32.12 46.03
C PRO A 482 2.69 32.86 46.04
N SER A 483 1.56 32.13 46.04
CA SER A 483 0.37 32.50 46.82
C SER A 483 -0.58 31.30 46.96
N ARG A 484 -1.36 31.27 48.06
CA ARG A 484 -2.41 30.28 48.38
C ARG A 484 -1.97 28.82 48.54
N LEU A 485 -1.29 28.52 49.64
CA LEU A 485 -1.30 27.16 50.22
C LEU A 485 -1.06 27.14 51.75
N GLU A 486 -1.76 27.99 52.51
CA GLU A 486 -1.80 27.90 53.98
C GLU A 486 -2.82 26.86 54.50
N ASP A 487 -3.83 26.50 53.70
CA ASP A 487 -5.01 25.73 54.13
C ASP A 487 -4.85 24.19 54.22
N LEU A 488 -3.66 23.62 53.96
CA LEU A 488 -3.45 22.16 54.02
C LEU A 488 -2.43 21.67 55.06
N ARG A 489 -2.21 22.45 56.12
CA ARG A 489 -1.72 21.91 57.41
C ARG A 489 -2.87 21.23 58.19
N ARG A 490 -3.35 20.05 57.75
CA ARG A 490 -4.08 19.01 58.56
C ARG A 490 -4.62 17.83 57.73
N SER A 491 -3.81 16.81 57.46
CA SER A 491 -4.23 15.38 57.45
C SER A 491 -3.00 14.45 57.42
N SER A 492 -3.18 13.20 57.85
CA SER A 492 -2.08 12.28 58.23
C SER A 492 -1.70 11.30 57.10
N ALA A 493 -1.20 11.82 55.97
CA ALA A 493 -0.87 11.02 54.78
C ALA A 493 0.60 11.15 54.30
N ALA A 494 1.49 11.72 55.12
CA ALA A 494 2.85 12.10 54.70
C ALA A 494 3.96 11.09 55.07
N GLU A 495 3.72 10.14 55.97
CA GLU A 495 4.81 9.30 56.52
C GLU A 495 5.18 8.10 55.63
N GLU A 496 4.26 7.53 54.84
CA GLU A 496 4.56 6.33 54.03
C GLU A 496 5.52 6.61 52.85
N MET A 497 5.40 7.77 52.19
CA MET A 497 6.22 8.09 51.00
C MET A 497 7.71 8.30 51.28
N LEU A 498 8.08 8.68 52.50
CA LEU A 498 9.49 8.95 52.87
C LEU A 498 10.33 7.68 53.02
N SER A 499 9.71 6.49 53.01
CA SER A 499 10.41 5.21 53.12
C SER A 499 11.12 4.74 51.84
N MET A 500 10.62 5.12 50.65
CA MET A 500 11.04 4.49 49.38
C MET A 500 12.21 5.16 48.64
N PHE A 501 12.55 6.41 48.95
CA PHE A 501 13.49 7.20 48.13
C PHE A 501 14.95 7.21 48.59
N ASN A 502 15.30 6.50 49.68
CA ASN A 502 16.57 6.74 50.39
C ASN A 502 17.73 5.80 50.01
N VAL A 503 17.84 5.40 48.72
CA VAL A 503 19.03 4.70 48.18
C VAL A 503 19.37 5.20 46.76
N ILE A 504 20.40 6.04 46.67
CA ILE A 504 21.32 6.36 45.53
C ILE A 504 21.70 7.84 45.61
N SER A 505 22.64 8.16 46.50
CA SER A 505 23.55 9.33 46.43
C SER A 505 24.49 9.34 47.62
N ILE A 506 25.78 9.02 47.42
CA ILE A 506 26.92 9.48 48.26
C ILE A 506 28.26 9.02 47.64
N ARG A 507 29.29 9.90 47.73
CA ARG A 507 30.71 9.76 47.27
C ARG A 507 31.05 9.87 45.77
N ARG A 508 31.38 11.10 45.37
CA ARG A 508 32.61 11.39 44.60
C ARG A 508 33.48 12.36 45.42
N ALA A 509 34.64 11.93 45.90
CA ALA A 509 35.73 12.82 46.34
C ALA A 509 37.07 12.06 46.54
N SER A 510 38.14 12.62 45.97
CA SER A 510 39.57 12.54 46.33
C SER A 510 40.22 11.27 46.92
N ALA A 511 41.17 10.73 46.17
CA ALA A 511 42.50 10.28 46.65
C ALA A 511 43.56 10.51 45.54
N ARG A 512 44.86 10.58 45.88
CA ARG A 512 45.97 10.82 44.92
C ARG A 512 47.07 9.77 45.08
N LYS A 513 47.72 9.43 43.94
CA LYS A 513 49.09 8.87 43.75
C LYS A 513 49.58 7.70 44.63
N LEU A 514 50.08 6.65 43.97
CA LEU A 514 51.45 6.11 44.13
C LEU A 514 51.74 5.06 43.04
N ASP A 515 53.00 4.97 42.59
CA ASP A 515 53.52 3.97 41.64
C ASP A 515 54.44 2.94 42.40
N PRO A 516 55.23 2.06 41.73
CA PRO A 516 54.91 0.65 41.49
C PRO A 516 55.86 -0.33 42.25
N PRO A 517 55.80 -1.66 42.01
CA PRO A 517 56.75 -2.25 41.04
C PRO A 517 56.28 -3.50 40.24
N TYR A 518 57.15 -3.91 39.30
CA TYR A 518 57.22 -5.15 38.48
C TYR A 518 57.60 -6.43 39.29
N PRO A 519 57.78 -7.65 38.71
CA PRO A 519 57.44 -8.20 37.36
C PRO A 519 56.81 -9.63 37.35
N VAL A 520 56.67 -10.20 36.13
CA VAL A 520 56.69 -11.63 35.65
C VAL A 520 55.51 -11.80 34.68
N GLY A 521 55.68 -12.08 33.38
CA GLY A 521 56.31 -13.26 32.76
C GLY A 521 55.19 -14.25 32.39
N ILE A 522 54.86 -14.48 31.12
CA ILE A 522 55.54 -15.40 30.19
C ILE A 522 55.42 -14.91 28.72
N ASN A 523 56.27 -15.43 27.82
CA ASN A 523 56.49 -14.94 26.46
C ASN A 523 56.40 -16.07 25.41
N THR A 524 55.59 -15.90 24.35
CA THR A 524 55.72 -16.66 23.09
C THR A 524 55.36 -15.85 21.84
N LYS A 525 56.40 -15.38 21.13
CA LYS A 525 56.59 -15.35 19.65
C LYS A 525 55.30 -15.36 18.79
N VAL A 526 54.92 -14.30 18.08
CA VAL A 526 55.64 -13.66 16.95
C VAL A 526 56.06 -14.62 15.84
N ARG A 527 55.37 -14.56 14.68
CA ARG A 527 56.03 -14.52 13.37
C ARG A 527 55.15 -13.91 12.28
N SER A 528 55.56 -12.73 11.81
CA SER A 528 55.11 -12.17 10.53
C SER A 528 55.95 -12.74 9.38
N ARG A 529 55.36 -12.82 8.19
CA ARG A 529 56.12 -12.66 6.93
C ARG A 529 55.17 -12.27 5.79
N ALA A 530 55.44 -11.10 5.20
CA ALA A 530 54.95 -10.79 3.86
C ALA A 530 55.93 -11.33 2.82
N ALA A 531 55.43 -11.64 1.63
CA ALA A 531 56.21 -11.82 0.41
C ALA A 531 55.34 -11.36 -0.77
N ALA A 532 55.97 -10.79 -1.80
CA ALA A 532 55.32 -10.30 -3.02
C ALA A 532 56.20 -10.64 -4.23
N ARG A 533 55.63 -10.54 -5.45
CA ARG A 533 56.15 -11.06 -6.73
C ARG A 533 56.04 -12.60 -6.83
N ALA A 534 55.86 -13.18 -8.01
CA ALA A 534 55.85 -12.59 -9.36
C ALA A 534 54.46 -12.13 -9.82
#